data_AF-A0AAV7CN60-F1
#
_entry.id   AF-A0AAV7CN60-F1
#
_cell.length_a   1.000
_cell.length_b   1.000
_cell.length_c   1.000
_cell.angle_alpha   90.00
_cell.angle_beta   90.00
_cell.angle_gamma   90.00
#
_symmetry.space_group_name_H-M   'P 1'
#
loop_
_entity.id
_entity.type
_entity.pdbx_description
1 polymer ?
#
loop_
_entity_poly.entity_id
_entity_poly.type
_entity_poly.pdbx_seq_one_letter_code
_entity_poly.pdbx_strand_id
1 'polypeptide(L)'
;MYCRSASAIILTYDVSNMQSLLELEDRFLGLTDTASDDCIFAVVGNKIDLIDDYEAEGEPDGERLRRGSASKLRKQVHAEDAIALYKRIMKYRMVDEAHAPAADKMCFETSAKTGYNVDFLFESVFNMVVPLIVKKKANGPDETVNLAQNHHEKKTKSGCC
;
A
#
# COMPACT_ATOMS: atom_id res chain seq x y z
N MET A 1 -13.04 4.45 5.28
CA MET A 1 -12.33 4.15 4.02
C MET A 1 -12.88 2.83 3.49
N TYR A 2 -13.06 2.67 2.18
CA TYR A 2 -13.60 1.44 1.59
C TYR A 2 -12.56 0.87 0.63
N CYS A 3 -11.89 -0.21 1.04
CA CYS A 3 -10.80 -0.82 0.28
C CYS A 3 -11.25 -2.06 -0.49
N ARG A 4 -12.56 -2.28 -0.68
CA ARG A 4 -13.07 -3.50 -1.31
C ARG A 4 -12.45 -3.71 -2.68
N SER A 5 -11.81 -4.87 -2.85
CA SER A 5 -11.17 -5.27 -4.11
C SER A 5 -10.06 -4.32 -4.59
N ALA A 6 -9.51 -3.46 -3.72
CA ALA A 6 -8.38 -2.62 -4.08
C ALA A 6 -7.17 -3.50 -4.44
N SER A 7 -6.54 -3.19 -5.58
CA SER A 7 -5.34 -3.90 -6.05
C SER A 7 -4.04 -3.30 -5.51
N ALA A 8 -4.11 -2.07 -5.00
CA ALA A 8 -3.00 -1.42 -4.31
C ALA A 8 -3.52 -0.47 -3.22
N ILE A 9 -2.75 -0.34 -2.15
CA ILE A 9 -2.98 0.55 -1.03
C ILE A 9 -1.68 1.31 -0.74
N ILE A 10 -1.80 2.63 -0.69
CA ILE A 10 -0.70 3.54 -0.33
C ILE A 10 -1.01 4.11 1.07
N LEU A 11 -0.27 3.65 2.07
CA LEU A 11 -0.39 4.08 3.45
C LEU A 11 0.57 5.25 3.68
N THR A 12 0.02 6.45 3.82
CA THR A 12 0.82 7.67 3.92
C THR A 12 0.85 8.21 5.35
N TYR A 13 2.03 8.54 5.85
CA TYR A 13 2.25 9.21 7.14
C TYR A 13 3.01 10.53 6.93
N ASP A 14 3.13 11.34 7.98
CA ASP A 14 3.90 12.58 8.01
C ASP A 14 5.27 12.32 8.63
N VAL A 15 6.36 12.59 7.90
CA VAL A 15 7.74 12.32 8.37
C VAL A 15 8.14 13.11 9.62
N SER A 16 7.43 14.19 9.91
CA SER A 16 7.65 15.03 11.09
C SER A 16 6.82 14.58 12.30
N ASN A 17 6.01 13.52 12.18
CA ASN A 17 5.09 13.08 13.22
C ASN A 17 5.03 11.55 13.36
N MET A 18 5.68 11.01 14.39
CA MET A 18 5.69 9.57 14.66
C MET A 18 4.31 8.98 14.94
N GLN A 19 3.41 9.74 15.59
CA GLN A 19 2.05 9.26 15.86
C GLN A 19 1.31 8.95 14.55
N SER A 20 1.57 9.71 13.48
CA SER A 20 0.93 9.46 12.19
C SER A 20 1.30 8.10 11.58
N LEU A 21 2.51 7.59 11.86
CA LEU A 21 2.93 6.25 11.48
C LEU A 21 2.22 5.18 12.32
N LEU A 22 2.15 5.39 13.65
CA LEU A 22 1.53 4.43 14.57
C LEU A 22 0.04 4.24 14.27
N GLU A 23 -0.68 5.33 13.96
CA GLU A 23 -2.11 5.25 13.64
C GLU A 23 -2.38 4.42 12.37
N LEU A 24 -1.45 4.39 11.40
CA LEU A 24 -1.57 3.53 10.21
C LEU A 24 -1.69 2.06 10.58
N GLU A 25 -0.92 1.62 11.57
CA GLU A 25 -0.96 0.26 12.09
C GLU A 25 -2.21 0.03 12.93
N ASP A 26 -2.44 0.87 13.94
CA ASP A 26 -3.44 0.61 14.98
C ASP A 26 -4.88 0.74 14.50
N ARG A 27 -5.13 1.61 13.51
CA ARG A 27 -6.50 1.98 13.11
C ARG A 27 -6.81 1.75 11.65
N PHE A 28 -5.83 1.96 10.77
CA PHE A 28 -6.07 1.92 9.34
C PHE A 28 -5.80 0.55 8.73
N LEU A 29 -4.95 -0.28 9.33
CA LEU A 29 -4.62 -1.60 8.81
C LEU A 29 -5.86 -2.50 8.68
N GLY A 30 -6.73 -2.56 9.69
CA GLY A 30 -7.97 -3.36 9.64
C GLY A 30 -8.99 -2.87 8.59
N LEU A 31 -8.87 -1.62 8.11
CA LEU A 31 -9.71 -1.14 7.01
C LEU A 31 -9.31 -1.76 5.66
N THR A 32 -8.11 -2.34 5.59
CA THR A 32 -7.54 -2.94 4.39
C THR A 32 -7.94 -4.41 4.20
N ASP A 33 -8.62 -5.00 5.18
CA ASP A 33 -9.04 -6.42 5.18
C ASP A 33 -9.91 -6.79 3.99
N THR A 34 -10.66 -5.83 3.45
CA THR A 34 -11.53 -6.03 2.29
C THR A 34 -10.83 -5.89 0.93
N ALA A 35 -9.55 -5.53 0.91
CA ALA A 35 -8.78 -5.44 -0.34
C ALA A 35 -8.46 -6.82 -0.90
N SER A 36 -7.98 -6.87 -2.14
CA SER A 36 -7.69 -8.16 -2.78
C SER A 36 -6.53 -8.90 -2.10
N ASP A 37 -6.52 -10.23 -2.19
CA ASP A 37 -5.49 -11.08 -1.57
C ASP A 37 -4.06 -10.78 -2.10
N ASP A 38 -3.97 -10.37 -3.36
CA ASP A 38 -2.76 -9.94 -4.06
C ASP A 38 -2.54 -8.41 -4.01
N CYS A 39 -3.22 -7.71 -3.10
CA CYS A 39 -3.12 -6.25 -3.00
C CYS A 39 -1.69 -5.83 -2.67
N ILE A 40 -1.16 -4.89 -3.46
CA ILE A 40 0.15 -4.27 -3.22
C ILE A 40 0.03 -3.24 -2.09
N PHE A 41 0.99 -3.21 -1.17
CA PHE A 41 1.05 -2.25 -0.07
C PHE A 41 2.30 -1.38 -0.19
N ALA A 42 2.14 -0.06 -0.22
CA ALA A 42 3.26 0.88 -0.14
C ALA A 42 3.12 1.73 1.13
N VAL A 43 4.24 1.98 1.82
CA VAL A 43 4.33 2.84 3.00
C VAL A 43 5.05 4.13 2.60
N VAL A 44 4.43 5.28 2.83
CA VAL A 44 4.89 6.55 2.26
C VAL A 44 5.02 7.62 3.34
N GLY A 45 6.25 8.04 3.62
CA GLY A 45 6.53 9.24 4.40
C GLY A 45 6.34 10.48 3.54
N ASN A 46 5.36 11.31 3.85
CA ASN A 46 5.07 12.54 3.12
C ASN A 46 5.52 13.77 3.91
N LYS A 47 5.56 14.93 3.23
CA LYS A 47 5.93 16.26 3.76
C LYS A 47 7.42 16.41 4.10
N ILE A 48 8.29 15.76 3.33
CA ILE A 48 9.74 15.91 3.54
C ILE A 48 10.24 17.35 3.34
N ASP A 49 9.49 18.18 2.62
CA ASP A 49 9.78 19.61 2.44
C ASP A 49 9.76 20.40 3.75
N LEU A 50 9.22 19.82 4.83
CA LEU A 50 9.21 20.41 6.17
C LEU A 50 10.47 20.09 6.98
N ILE A 51 11.33 19.17 6.52
CA ILE A 51 12.52 18.70 7.26
C ILE A 51 13.74 19.57 6.96
N ASP A 52 14.54 19.87 8.00
CA ASP A 52 15.70 20.75 7.93
C ASP A 52 16.72 20.37 6.85
N ASP A 53 17.02 19.07 6.73
CA ASP A 53 18.08 18.51 5.88
C ASP A 53 17.64 18.22 4.44
N TYR A 54 16.40 18.55 4.08
CA TYR A 54 15.92 18.38 2.71
C TYR A 54 16.42 19.53 1.83
N GLU A 55 17.59 19.34 1.22
CA GLU A 55 18.06 20.17 0.10
C GLU A 55 17.24 19.76 -1.13
N ALA A 56 16.34 20.62 -1.58
CA ALA A 56 15.62 20.39 -2.82
C ALA A 56 16.62 20.46 -4.00
N GLU A 57 17.07 19.31 -4.49
CA GLU A 57 17.83 19.23 -5.74
C GLU A 57 16.89 19.58 -6.90
N GLY A 58 16.79 20.86 -7.27
CA GLY A 58 15.97 21.23 -8.43
C GLY A 58 15.62 22.69 -8.70
N GLU A 59 16.05 23.69 -7.92
CA GLU A 59 15.77 25.09 -8.30
C GLU A 59 16.95 25.72 -9.06
N PRO A 60 16.83 25.98 -10.38
CA PRO A 60 17.79 26.80 -11.09
C PRO A 60 17.64 28.26 -10.65
N ASP A 61 18.79 28.89 -10.46
CA ASP A 61 19.06 30.28 -10.13
C ASP A 61 17.99 31.28 -10.61
N GLY A 62 17.36 32.01 -9.67
CA GLY A 62 16.56 33.20 -10.01
C GLY A 62 15.26 33.43 -9.25
N GLU A 63 15.28 33.41 -7.91
CA GLU A 63 14.50 34.31 -7.01
C GLU A 63 14.54 33.76 -5.59
N ARG A 64 15.65 34.01 -4.89
CA ARG A 64 15.72 33.92 -3.42
C ARG A 64 14.93 35.06 -2.79
N LEU A 65 13.62 35.13 -3.06
CA LEU A 65 12.68 35.81 -2.19
C LEU A 65 12.59 34.96 -0.93
N ARG A 66 13.23 35.47 0.11
CA ARG A 66 13.21 35.03 1.51
C ARG A 66 11.78 34.65 1.94
N ARG A 67 11.33 33.44 1.62
CA ARG A 67 10.08 32.89 2.14
C ARG A 67 10.39 32.46 3.57
N GLY A 68 9.76 33.19 4.50
CA GLY A 68 10.14 33.27 5.89
C GLY A 68 10.33 31.91 6.58
N SER A 69 11.12 31.99 7.64
CA SER A 69 11.31 31.01 8.70
C SER A 69 9.99 30.34 9.13
N ALA A 70 9.51 29.37 8.36
CA ALA A 70 8.76 28.25 8.92
C ALA A 70 9.80 27.43 9.69
N SER A 71 9.58 27.22 10.98
CA SER A 71 10.38 26.30 11.78
C SER A 71 10.41 24.94 11.06
N LYS A 72 11.47 24.68 10.30
CA LYS A 72 11.74 23.36 9.73
C LYS A 72 11.75 22.38 10.91
N LEU A 73 10.98 21.32 10.77
CA LEU A 73 10.76 20.33 11.83
C LEU A 73 11.88 19.29 11.77
N ARG A 74 12.22 18.73 12.93
CA ARG A 74 13.08 17.55 12.98
C ARG A 74 12.31 16.35 12.45
N LYS A 75 12.97 15.54 11.62
CA LYS A 75 12.43 14.26 11.18
C LYS A 75 12.25 13.37 12.40
N GLN A 76 11.05 12.80 12.54
CA GLN A 76 10.71 11.91 13.65
C GLN A 76 10.64 10.45 13.22
N VAL A 77 10.35 10.20 11.94
CA VAL A 77 10.20 8.86 11.38
C VAL A 77 11.32 8.61 10.39
N HIS A 78 12.12 7.58 10.62
CA HIS A 78 13.20 7.19 9.72
C HIS A 78 12.79 6.02 8.81
N ALA A 79 13.64 5.71 7.83
CA ALA A 79 13.35 4.65 6.85
C ALA A 79 13.20 3.28 7.55
N GLU A 80 13.95 3.05 8.62
CA GLU A 80 13.91 1.84 9.43
C GLU A 80 12.53 1.63 10.07
N ASP A 81 11.88 2.71 10.52
CA ASP A 81 10.54 2.66 11.12
C ASP A 81 9.48 2.29 10.07
N ALA A 82 9.59 2.88 8.87
CA ALA A 82 8.71 2.56 7.74
C ALA A 82 8.87 1.12 7.27
N ILE A 83 10.12 0.65 7.16
CA ILE A 83 10.44 -0.75 6.82
C ILE A 83 9.89 -1.71 7.88
N ALA A 84 10.01 -1.35 9.16
CA ALA A 84 9.48 -2.17 10.24
C ALA A 84 7.95 -2.25 10.17
N LEU A 85 7.26 -1.15 9.88
CA LEU A 85 5.81 -1.15 9.65
C LEU A 85 5.44 -2.03 8.45
N TYR A 86 6.13 -1.90 7.31
CA TYR A 86 5.88 -2.71 6.13
C TYR A 86 5.98 -4.21 6.42
N LYS A 87 7.02 -4.64 7.15
CA LYS A 87 7.18 -6.04 7.57
C LYS A 87 6.01 -6.52 8.45
N ARG A 88 5.53 -5.67 9.37
CA ARG A 88 4.36 -6.00 10.20
C ARG A 88 3.08 -6.13 9.36
N ILE A 89 2.89 -5.29 8.34
CA ILE A 89 1.78 -5.40 7.39
C ILE A 89 1.85 -6.72 6.62
N MET A 90 3.02 -7.11 6.10
CA MET A 90 3.18 -8.40 5.39
C MET A 90 2.83 -9.59 6.29
N LYS A 91 3.27 -9.55 7.56
CA LYS A 91 2.91 -10.56 8.56
C LYS A 91 1.41 -10.59 8.85
N TYR A 92 0.77 -9.42 9.00
CA TYR A 92 -0.67 -9.31 9.21
C TYR A 92 -1.47 -9.89 8.05
N ARG A 93 -1.02 -9.67 6.82
CA ARG A 93 -1.63 -10.18 5.59
C ARG A 93 -1.34 -11.65 5.29
N MET A 94 -0.56 -12.32 6.15
CA MET A 94 -0.12 -13.71 5.95
C MET A 94 0.59 -13.94 4.61
N VAL A 95 1.29 -12.91 4.11
CA VAL A 95 2.11 -13.02 2.89
C VAL A 95 3.48 -13.56 3.29
N ASP A 96 3.92 -14.63 2.61
CA ASP A 96 5.25 -15.19 2.80
C ASP A 96 6.33 -14.16 2.41
N GLU A 97 7.36 -13.99 3.23
CA GLU A 97 8.48 -13.08 2.97
C GLU A 97 9.17 -13.37 1.64
N ALA A 98 9.15 -14.63 1.17
CA ALA A 98 9.70 -15.00 -0.13
C ALA A 98 8.91 -14.45 -1.34
N HIS A 99 7.62 -14.14 -1.14
CA HIS A 99 6.70 -13.68 -2.18
C HIS A 99 6.32 -12.20 -2.02
N ALA A 100 6.62 -11.61 -0.86
CA ALA A 100 6.43 -10.19 -0.61
C ALA A 100 7.45 -9.35 -1.41
N PRO A 101 7.03 -8.22 -2.00
CA PRO A 101 7.97 -7.25 -2.55
C PRO A 101 8.96 -6.79 -1.46
N ALA A 102 10.21 -6.56 -1.86
CA ALA A 102 11.26 -6.10 -0.95
C ALA A 102 10.90 -4.74 -0.32
N ALA A 103 11.15 -4.57 0.97
CA ALA A 103 10.66 -3.42 1.74
C ALA A 103 11.23 -2.08 1.23
N ASP A 104 12.47 -2.08 0.75
CA ASP A 104 13.15 -0.95 0.12
C ASP A 104 12.46 -0.47 -1.17
N LYS A 105 11.72 -1.36 -1.86
CA LYS A 105 10.92 -1.01 -3.03
C LYS A 105 9.50 -0.57 -2.70
N MET A 106 9.07 -0.74 -1.46
CA MET A 106 7.71 -0.42 -1.00
C MET A 106 7.63 0.72 0.00
N CYS A 107 8.77 1.23 0.47
CA CYS A 107 8.84 2.37 1.37
C CYS A 107 9.38 3.59 0.62
N PHE A 108 8.63 4.69 0.64
CA PHE A 108 8.96 5.91 -0.11
C PHE A 108 8.93 7.13 0.78
N GLU A 109 9.72 8.14 0.42
CA GLU A 109 9.64 9.48 0.97
C GLU A 109 9.25 10.47 -0.11
N THR A 110 8.25 11.30 0.14
CA THR A 110 7.63 12.18 -0.86
C THR A 110 7.35 13.57 -0.30
N SER A 111 7.24 14.55 -1.20
CA SER A 111 6.53 15.79 -0.90
C SER A 111 5.42 15.98 -1.92
N ALA A 112 4.18 15.79 -1.47
CA ALA A 112 3.02 16.13 -2.27
C ALA A 112 2.93 17.64 -2.61
N LYS A 113 3.66 18.49 -1.88
CA LYS A 113 3.69 19.94 -2.11
C LYS A 113 4.65 20.32 -3.25
N THR A 114 5.84 19.73 -3.28
CA THR A 114 6.84 20.03 -4.32
C THR A 114 6.78 19.09 -5.51
N GLY A 115 6.05 17.98 -5.39
CA GLY A 115 6.05 16.90 -6.38
C GLY A 115 7.21 15.92 -6.22
N TYR A 116 8.11 16.13 -5.25
CA TYR A 116 9.26 15.26 -5.06
C TYR A 116 8.86 13.80 -4.86
N ASN A 117 9.44 12.95 -5.70
CA ASN A 117 9.33 11.49 -5.67
C ASN A 117 7.89 10.94 -5.82
N VAL A 118 6.93 11.80 -6.17
CA VAL A 118 5.53 11.40 -6.36
C VAL A 118 5.39 10.54 -7.62
N ASP A 119 5.96 10.97 -8.75
CA ASP A 119 5.89 10.21 -9.99
C ASP A 119 6.55 8.83 -9.84
N PHE A 120 7.74 8.79 -9.25
CA PHE A 120 8.46 7.54 -8.99
C PHE A 120 7.68 6.57 -8.08
N LEU A 121 7.02 7.06 -7.03
CA LEU A 121 6.12 6.25 -6.19
C LEU A 121 5.02 5.60 -7.06
N PHE A 122 4.30 6.40 -7.83
CA PHE A 122 3.16 5.90 -8.62
C PHE A 122 3.59 4.99 -9.77
N GLU A 123 4.69 5.30 -10.45
CA GLU A 123 5.27 4.44 -11.50
C GLU A 123 5.71 3.09 -10.92
N SER A 124 6.37 3.10 -9.75
CA SER A 124 6.79 1.87 -9.07
C SER A 124 5.59 0.99 -8.73
N VAL A 125 4.56 1.56 -8.09
CA VAL A 125 3.31 0.85 -7.77
C VAL A 125 2.63 0.32 -9.04
N PHE A 126 2.54 1.15 -10.08
CA PHE A 126 1.93 0.77 -11.36
C PHE A 126 2.63 -0.45 -11.99
N ASN A 127 3.95 -0.45 -12.05
CA ASN A 127 4.74 -1.54 -12.62
C ASN A 127 4.56 -2.87 -11.88
N MET A 128 4.21 -2.83 -10.59
CA MET A 128 3.90 -4.03 -9.80
C MET A 128 2.44 -4.48 -9.96
N VAL A 129 1.50 -3.54 -10.04
CA VAL A 129 0.06 -3.83 -10.10
C VAL A 129 -0.36 -4.35 -11.47
N VAL A 130 0.18 -3.80 -12.55
CA VAL A 130 -0.23 -4.16 -13.93
C VAL A 130 -0.10 -5.66 -14.22
N PRO A 131 1.04 -6.34 -13.93
CA PRO A 131 1.16 -7.77 -14.13
C PRO A 131 0.12 -8.60 -13.37
N LEU A 132 -0.22 -8.19 -12.14
CA LEU A 132 -1.22 -8.87 -11.31
C LEU A 132 -2.63 -8.78 -11.92
N ILE A 133 -3.02 -7.59 -12.39
CA ILE A 133 -4.31 -7.38 -13.04
C ILE A 133 -4.41 -8.20 -14.33
N VAL A 134 -3.34 -8.23 -15.14
CA VAL A 134 -3.33 -9.00 -16.40
C VAL A 134 -3.46 -10.50 -16.11
N LYS A 135 -2.73 -11.02 -15.12
CA LYS A 135 -2.80 -12.43 -14.71
C LYS A 135 -4.21 -12.80 -14.23
N LYS A 136 -4.86 -11.95 -13.43
CA LYS A 136 -6.25 -12.14 -13.00
C LYS A 136 -7.23 -12.21 -14.16
N LYS A 137 -7.10 -11.32 -15.15
CA LYS A 137 -7.96 -11.34 -16.34
C LYS A 137 -7.77 -12.60 -17.17
N ALA A 138 -6.53 -13.10 -17.26
CA ALA A 138 -6.21 -14.32 -18.01
C ALA A 138 -6.77 -15.60 -17.35
N ASN A 139 -6.85 -15.62 -16.02
CA ASN A 139 -7.35 -16.78 -15.27
C ASN A 139 -8.88 -16.90 -15.22
N GLY A 140 -9.63 -15.91 -15.73
CA GLY A 140 -11.09 -15.88 -15.70
C GLY A 140 -11.67 -15.43 -14.35
N PRO A 141 -12.96 -15.06 -14.27
CA PRO A 141 -13.57 -14.64 -13.01
C PRO A 141 -13.76 -15.84 -12.06
N ASP A 142 -13.14 -15.79 -10.87
CA ASP A 142 -13.29 -16.79 -9.79
C ASP A 142 -14.71 -16.84 -9.17
N GLU A 143 -15.65 -16.01 -9.62
CA GLU A 143 -17.03 -15.94 -9.11
C GLU A 143 -18.07 -16.23 -10.19
N THR A 144 -18.06 -17.44 -10.76
CA THR A 144 -19.29 -17.97 -11.36
C THR A 144 -19.69 -19.28 -10.68
N VAL A 145 -20.73 -19.20 -9.86
CA VAL A 145 -21.46 -20.38 -9.39
C VAL A 145 -22.13 -21.00 -10.62
N ASN A 146 -21.57 -22.10 -11.13
CA ASN A 146 -22.24 -22.92 -12.13
C ASN A 146 -23.42 -23.65 -11.47
N LEU A 147 -24.63 -23.08 -11.56
CA LEU A 147 -25.89 -23.65 -11.09
C LEU A 147 -26.35 -24.91 -11.87
N ALA A 148 -25.52 -25.43 -12.78
CA ALA A 148 -25.85 -26.54 -13.67
C ALA A 148 -25.55 -27.93 -13.08
N GLN A 149 -25.74 -28.14 -11.77
CA GLN A 149 -25.77 -29.49 -11.18
C GLN A 149 -27.09 -29.72 -10.46
N ASN A 150 -28.15 -29.72 -11.26
CA ASN A 150 -29.42 -30.32 -10.92
C ASN A 150 -29.30 -31.83 -11.24
N HIS A 151 -28.85 -32.64 -10.29
CA HIS A 151 -29.08 -34.09 -10.34
C HIS A 151 -30.03 -34.51 -9.22
N HIS A 152 -31.25 -34.73 -9.67
CA HIS A 152 -32.40 -35.21 -8.95
C HIS A 152 -32.32 -36.74 -8.88
N GLU A 153 -31.63 -37.32 -7.88
CA GLU A 153 -31.70 -38.77 -7.64
C GLU A 153 -31.99 -39.11 -6.19
N LYS A 154 -33.22 -39.60 -6.01
CA LYS A 154 -33.86 -40.01 -4.78
C LYS A 154 -33.06 -41.13 -4.10
N LYS A 155 -32.59 -40.88 -2.87
CA LYS A 155 -32.29 -41.95 -1.92
C LYS A 155 -33.59 -42.43 -1.28
N THR A 156 -33.96 -43.68 -1.53
CA THR A 156 -34.68 -44.50 -0.54
C THR A 156 -34.19 -45.94 -0.63
N LYS A 157 -33.38 -46.34 0.36
CA LYS A 157 -33.18 -47.74 0.72
C LYS A 157 -34.25 -48.15 1.73
N SER A 158 -34.87 -49.31 1.55
CA SER A 158 -35.03 -50.32 2.61
C SER A 158 -35.59 -51.60 1.96
N GLY A 159 -34.99 -52.74 2.28
CA GLY A 159 -35.49 -54.06 1.88
C GLY A 159 -36.48 -54.61 2.89
N CYS A 160 -37.31 -55.56 2.48
CA CYS A 160 -37.50 -56.89 3.09
C CYS A 160 -38.61 -57.66 2.35
N CYS A 161 -38.51 -58.99 2.45
CA CYS A 161 -39.46 -60.07 2.13
C CYS A 161 -39.75 -60.36 0.65
#